data_AF-C3KK08-F1
#
_entry.id   AF-C3KK08-F1
#
_cell.length_a   1.000
_cell.length_b   1.000
_cell.length_c   1.000
_cell.angle_alpha   90.00
_cell.angle_beta   90.00
_cell.angle_gamma   90.00
#
_symmetry.space_group_name_H-M   'P 1'
#
loop_
_entity.id
_entity.type
_entity.pdbx_description
1 polymer ?
#
loop_
_entity_poly.entity_id
_entity_poly.type
_entity_poly.pdbx_seq_one_letter_code
_entity_poly.pdbx_strand_id
1 'polypeptide(L)'
;MEFPDLGEHCSEKTCKRLDFLPMRCDACEEIFCKDHITYANHKCMSSYQKDVQVPVCPLCNIPIPVKRGEMPDIKVGEHIDRDCKSDPAQRKRKVDIKLRCCILER
;
A
#
# COMPACT_ATOMS: atom_id res chain seq x y z
N MET A 1 34.94 -33.21 -2.37
CA MET A 1 33.86 -32.83 -1.45
C MET A 1 32.72 -32.33 -2.32
N GLU A 2 31.69 -33.15 -2.48
CA GLU A 2 30.53 -32.83 -3.30
C GLU A 2 29.66 -31.87 -2.48
N PHE A 3 29.34 -30.67 -3.02
CA PHE A 3 28.43 -29.73 -2.38
C PHE A 3 27.00 -30.27 -2.61
N PRO A 4 26.32 -30.83 -1.61
CA PRO A 4 24.98 -31.32 -1.80
C PRO A 4 24.05 -30.10 -1.87
N ASP A 5 23.45 -29.91 -3.05
CA ASP A 5 22.23 -29.13 -3.24
C ASP A 5 22.29 -27.65 -2.80
N LEU A 6 23.26 -26.89 -3.31
CA LEU A 6 23.25 -25.44 -3.16
C LEU A 6 22.29 -24.82 -4.18
N GLY A 7 21.09 -24.47 -3.74
CA GLY A 7 20.10 -23.71 -4.53
C GLY A 7 18.74 -24.38 -4.53
N GLU A 8 17.70 -23.61 -4.88
CA GLU A 8 16.33 -24.14 -4.99
C GLU A 8 15.82 -24.00 -6.41
N HIS A 9 14.91 -24.90 -6.77
CA HIS A 9 14.25 -24.85 -8.07
C HIS A 9 13.11 -23.84 -8.03
N CYS A 10 12.95 -23.12 -9.14
CA CYS A 10 11.79 -22.27 -9.32
C CYS A 10 10.49 -23.09 -9.26
N SER A 11 9.49 -22.62 -8.50
CA SER A 11 8.15 -23.23 -8.37
C SER A 11 7.29 -23.10 -9.63
N GLU A 12 7.76 -22.36 -10.64
CA GLU A 12 7.04 -22.13 -11.88
C GLU A 12 7.04 -23.41 -12.73
N LYS A 13 5.88 -23.80 -13.29
CA LYS A 13 5.72 -25.08 -14.00
C LYS A 13 6.48 -25.13 -15.32
N THR A 14 6.65 -23.99 -15.98
CA THR A 14 7.38 -23.84 -17.25
C THR A 14 8.89 -23.65 -17.04
N CYS A 15 9.32 -23.33 -15.82
CA CYS A 15 10.72 -23.13 -15.46
C CYS A 15 11.10 -23.88 -14.18
N LYS A 16 11.83 -24.99 -14.34
CA LYS A 16 12.47 -25.74 -13.23
C LYS A 16 13.96 -25.45 -13.14
N ARG A 17 14.36 -24.19 -13.31
CA ARG A 17 15.78 -23.83 -13.19
C ARG A 17 16.18 -23.80 -11.72
N LEU A 18 17.32 -24.39 -11.41
CA LEU A 18 17.97 -24.32 -10.10
C LEU A 18 18.68 -22.97 -9.99
N ASP A 19 18.28 -22.15 -9.02
CA ASP A 19 18.89 -20.85 -8.73
C ASP A 19 19.56 -20.89 -7.34
N PHE A 20 20.81 -20.43 -7.28
CA PHE A 20 21.61 -20.42 -6.06
C PHE A 20 21.14 -19.34 -5.06
N LEU A 21 20.35 -18.36 -5.51
CA LEU A 21 19.71 -17.35 -4.66
C LEU A 21 18.19 -17.53 -4.73
N PRO A 22 17.62 -18.45 -3.92
CA PRO A 22 16.16 -18.60 -3.85
C PRO A 22 15.53 -17.28 -3.41
N MET A 23 14.65 -16.74 -4.25
CA MET A 23 13.89 -15.54 -3.94
C MET A 23 12.45 -15.91 -3.65
N ARG A 24 11.98 -15.54 -2.46
CA ARG A 24 10.61 -15.82 -2.01
C ARG A 24 9.69 -14.66 -2.39
N CYS A 25 8.56 -14.97 -3.02
CA CYS A 25 7.53 -13.98 -3.33
C CYS A 25 6.86 -13.49 -2.04
N ASP A 26 6.75 -12.17 -1.84
CA ASP A 26 6.11 -11.57 -0.66
C ASP A 26 4.57 -11.78 -0.60
N ALA A 27 3.94 -12.21 -1.70
CA ALA A 27 2.49 -12.43 -1.75
C ALA A 27 2.07 -13.90 -1.63
N CYS A 28 2.73 -14.83 -2.34
CA CYS A 28 2.42 -16.26 -2.27
C CYS A 28 3.43 -17.10 -1.49
N GLU A 29 4.53 -16.50 -1.02
CA GLU A 29 5.58 -17.16 -0.22
C GLU A 29 6.29 -18.33 -0.92
N GLU A 30 6.08 -18.49 -2.24
CA GLU A 30 6.75 -19.47 -3.09
C GLU A 30 8.10 -18.96 -3.60
N ILE A 31 8.96 -19.89 -4.03
CA ILE A 31 10.34 -19.59 -4.43
C ILE A 31 10.45 -19.58 -5.95
N PHE A 32 11.02 -18.49 -6.47
CA PHE A 32 11.20 -18.29 -7.90
C PHE A 32 12.63 -17.83 -8.23
N CYS A 33 13.05 -18.08 -9.46
CA CYS A 33 14.32 -17.55 -9.97
C CYS A 33 14.20 -16.06 -10.33
N LYS A 34 15.33 -15.42 -10.64
CA LYS A 34 15.42 -13.98 -10.97
C LYS A 34 14.45 -13.50 -12.05
N ASP A 35 14.16 -14.35 -13.03
CA ASP A 35 13.23 -14.03 -14.09
C ASP A 35 11.75 -14.17 -13.66
N HIS A 36 11.42 -15.20 -12.88
CA HIS A 36 10.03 -15.55 -12.55
C HIS A 36 9.53 -14.97 -11.21
N ILE A 37 10.37 -14.26 -10.45
CA ILE A 37 9.97 -13.62 -9.18
C ILE A 37 8.91 -12.53 -9.35
N THR A 38 8.78 -11.96 -10.54
CA THR A 38 7.79 -10.92 -10.82
C THR A 38 6.37 -11.51 -10.81
N TYR A 39 5.42 -10.80 -10.19
CA TYR A 39 4.03 -11.25 -10.05
C TYR A 39 3.36 -11.62 -11.39
N ALA A 40 3.76 -10.94 -12.48
CA ALA A 40 3.26 -11.19 -13.82
C ALA A 40 3.74 -12.55 -14.38
N ASN A 41 5.00 -12.93 -14.14
CA ASN A 41 5.59 -14.15 -14.72
C ASN A 41 5.04 -15.42 -14.08
N HIS A 42 4.93 -15.48 -12.75
CA HIS A 42 4.37 -16.64 -12.07
C HIS A 42 2.84 -16.57 -11.86
N LYS A 43 2.17 -15.57 -12.46
CA LYS A 43 0.73 -15.30 -12.31
C LYS A 43 0.26 -15.43 -10.86
N CYS A 44 0.89 -14.65 -9.99
CA CYS A 44 0.70 -14.76 -8.55
C CYS A 44 -0.77 -14.72 -8.17
N MET A 45 -1.29 -15.81 -7.59
CA MET A 45 -2.69 -15.85 -7.14
C MET A 45 -2.94 -14.77 -6.08
N SER A 46 -1.96 -14.46 -5.24
CA SER A 46 -2.07 -13.51 -4.12
C SER A 46 -1.70 -12.07 -4.49
N SER A 47 -1.48 -11.72 -5.78
CA SER A 47 -1.10 -10.35 -6.18
C SER A 47 -2.08 -9.31 -5.64
N TYR A 48 -3.38 -9.63 -5.67
CA TYR A 48 -4.47 -8.76 -5.22
C TYR A 48 -4.34 -8.32 -3.75
N GLN A 49 -3.55 -9.03 -2.93
CA GLN A 49 -3.33 -8.64 -1.53
C GLN A 49 -2.46 -7.39 -1.39
N LYS A 50 -1.71 -7.03 -2.43
CA LYS A 50 -0.73 -5.94 -2.45
C LYS A 50 -1.13 -4.79 -3.37
N ASP A 51 -2.16 -4.97 -4.20
CA ASP A 51 -2.80 -3.92 -5.00
C ASP A 51 -3.62 -2.95 -4.11
N VAL A 52 -2.96 -2.30 -3.15
CA VAL A 52 -3.58 -1.27 -2.30
C VAL A 52 -3.58 0.05 -3.06
N GLN A 53 -4.73 0.43 -3.61
CA GLN A 53 -4.90 1.74 -4.23
C GLN A 53 -4.97 2.81 -3.13
N VAL A 54 -4.07 3.79 -3.22
CA VAL A 54 -4.00 4.91 -2.27
C VAL A 54 -4.84 6.06 -2.82
N PRO A 55 -5.93 6.47 -2.16
CA PRO A 55 -6.72 7.61 -2.62
C PRO A 55 -5.92 8.91 -2.47
N VAL A 56 -6.10 9.82 -3.42
CA VAL A 56 -5.51 11.15 -3.38
C VAL A 56 -6.54 12.15 -2.86
N CYS A 57 -6.12 13.06 -1.98
CA CYS A 57 -6.99 14.13 -1.53
C CYS A 57 -7.29 15.09 -2.70
N PRO A 58 -8.56 15.37 -3.02
CA PRO A 58 -8.92 16.27 -4.14
C PRO A 58 -8.58 17.73 -3.86
N LEU A 59 -8.30 18.11 -2.60
CA LEU A 59 -8.03 19.51 -2.22
C LEU A 59 -6.54 19.84 -2.18
N CYS A 60 -5.69 18.91 -1.72
CA CYS A 60 -4.25 19.15 -1.54
C CYS A 60 -3.38 18.30 -2.46
N ASN A 61 -3.97 17.37 -3.21
CA ASN A 61 -3.28 16.42 -4.07
C ASN A 61 -2.23 15.55 -3.34
N ILE A 62 -2.37 15.38 -2.02
CA ILE A 62 -1.51 14.51 -1.21
C ILE A 62 -2.12 13.10 -1.16
N PRO A 63 -1.32 12.04 -1.36
CA PRO A 63 -1.78 10.66 -1.19
C PRO A 63 -2.08 10.36 0.28
N ILE A 64 -3.26 9.77 0.55
CA ILE A 64 -3.72 9.46 1.90
C ILE A 64 -3.58 7.96 2.17
N PRO A 65 -2.74 7.53 3.13
CA PRO A 65 -2.58 6.12 3.44
C PRO A 65 -3.86 5.55 4.06
N VAL A 66 -4.41 4.50 3.45
CA VAL A 66 -5.60 3.78 3.93
C VAL A 66 -5.21 2.35 4.29
N LYS A 67 -5.63 1.85 5.46
CA LYS A 67 -5.36 0.47 5.87
C LYS A 67 -6.35 -0.48 5.18
N ARG A 68 -5.94 -1.74 5.02
CA ARG A 68 -6.82 -2.80 4.49
C ARG A 68 -8.05 -2.93 5.40
N GLY A 69 -9.24 -2.80 4.81
CA GLY A 69 -10.53 -2.86 5.52
C GLY A 69 -11.13 -1.49 5.88
N GLU A 70 -10.42 -0.39 5.64
CA GLU A 70 -10.96 0.95 5.82
C GLU A 70 -11.46 1.52 4.48
N MET A 71 -12.59 2.23 4.51
CA MET A 71 -13.15 2.84 3.31
C MET A 71 -12.35 4.09 2.91
N PRO A 72 -11.89 4.20 1.64
CA PRO A 72 -11.14 5.34 1.13
C PRO A 72 -11.83 6.68 1.40
N ASP A 73 -13.15 6.74 1.16
CA ASP A 73 -13.94 7.97 1.31
C ASP A 73 -13.93 8.51 2.74
N ILE A 74 -14.02 7.62 3.73
CA ILE A 74 -13.99 8.00 5.16
C ILE A 74 -12.62 8.59 5.52
N LYS A 75 -11.53 7.99 5.04
CA LYS A 75 -10.17 8.47 5.31
C LYS A 75 -9.85 9.77 4.60
N VAL A 76 -10.37 9.95 3.38
CA VAL A 76 -10.27 11.22 2.66
C VAL A 76 -11.05 12.31 3.41
N GLY A 77 -12.26 12.01 3.89
CA GLY A 77 -13.04 12.93 4.72
C GLY A 77 -12.32 13.32 6.00
N GLU A 78 -11.79 12.35 6.75
CA GLU A 78 -11.03 12.60 7.98
C GLU A 78 -9.81 13.49 7.73
N HIS A 79 -9.06 13.21 6.66
CA HIS A 79 -7.95 14.05 6.23
C HIS A 79 -8.42 15.48 5.92
N ILE A 80 -9.49 15.66 5.15
CA ILE A 80 -10.03 16.98 4.79
C ILE A 80 -10.33 17.82 6.04
N ASP A 81 -10.97 17.22 7.05
CA ASP A 81 -11.37 17.93 8.26
C ASP A 81 -10.20 18.23 9.21
N ARG A 82 -9.24 17.29 9.40
CA ARG A 82 -8.25 17.38 10.48
C ARG A 82 -6.82 17.70 10.01
N ASP A 83 -6.41 17.20 8.85
CA ASP A 83 -4.99 17.17 8.46
C ASP A 83 -4.69 17.90 7.14
N CYS A 84 -5.73 18.24 6.37
CA CYS A 84 -5.58 18.85 5.05
C CYS A 84 -5.03 20.27 5.13
N LYS A 85 -3.89 20.49 4.48
CA LYS A 85 -3.19 21.79 4.46
C LYS A 85 -3.68 22.73 3.35
N SER A 86 -4.71 22.35 2.60
CA SER A 86 -5.28 23.24 1.58
C SER A 86 -5.90 24.47 2.22
N ASP A 87 -5.70 25.61 1.57
CA ASP A 87 -6.32 26.90 1.92
C ASP A 87 -7.83 26.80 2.26
N PRO A 88 -8.70 26.11 1.48
CA PRO A 88 -10.10 25.91 1.87
C PRO A 88 -10.29 25.14 3.19
N ALA A 89 -9.49 24.10 3.46
CA ALA A 89 -9.59 23.30 4.67
C ALA A 89 -9.10 24.07 5.91
N GLN A 90 -8.04 24.86 5.76
CA GLN A 90 -7.51 25.72 6.83
C GLN A 90 -8.49 26.85 7.19
N ARG A 91 -9.17 27.44 6.19
CA ARG A 91 -10.21 28.45 6.45
C ARG A 91 -11.40 27.89 7.21
N LYS A 92 -11.89 26.69 6.87
CA LYS A 92 -12.98 26.02 7.61
C LYS A 92 -12.64 25.86 9.09
N ARG A 93 -11.44 25.38 9.42
CA ARG A 93 -10.97 25.23 10.81
C ARG A 93 -10.85 26.55 11.55
N LYS A 94 -10.37 27.61 10.89
CA LYS A 94 -10.27 28.94 11.50
C LYS A 94 -11.65 29.53 11.84
N VAL A 95 -12.66 29.27 11.01
CA VAL A 95 -14.04 29.67 11.24
C VAL A 95 -14.68 28.84 12.36
N ASP A 96 -14.48 27.52 12.38
CA ASP A 96 -14.97 26.62 13.43
C ASP A 96 -14.44 26.98 14.83
N ILE A 97 -13.12 27.24 14.93
CA ILE A 97 -12.47 27.68 16.17
C ILE A 97 -13.04 29.04 16.62
N LYS A 98 -13.25 29.98 15.69
CA LYS A 98 -13.82 31.29 16.00
C LYS A 98 -15.28 31.17 16.49
N LEU A 99 -16.06 30.28 15.89
CA LEU A 99 -17.45 30.04 16.26
C LEU A 99 -17.55 29.38 17.65
N ARG A 100 -16.68 28.40 17.94
CA ARG A 100 -16.63 27.75 19.26
C ARG A 100 -16.20 28.69 20.39
N CYS A 101 -15.27 29.61 20.16
CA CYS A 101 -14.86 30.59 21.18
C CYS A 101 -16.01 31.51 21.60
N CYS A 102 -16.81 32.02 20.65
CA CYS A 102 -17.91 32.93 20.98
C CYS A 102 -19.08 32.30 21.76
N ILE A 103 -19.19 30.97 21.81
CA ILE A 103 -20.29 30.27 22.53
C ILE A 103 -19.90 29.98 23.98
N LEU A 104 -18.60 29.88 24.30
CA LEU A 104 -18.09 29.56 25.63
C LEU A 104 -17.92 30.80 26.55
N GLU A 105 -18.09 32.01 26.02
CA GLU A 105 -17.90 33.29 26.72
C GLU A 105 -19.21 34.08 26.91
N ARG A 106 -20.37 33.42 26.84
CA ARG A 106 -21.70 34.00 27.13
C ARG A 106 -22.43 33.26 28.24
#